data_AF-A0A8J2NWY8-F1
#
_entry.id   AF-A0A8J2NWY8-F1
#
_cell.length_a   1.000
_cell.length_b   1.000
_cell.length_c   1.000
_cell.angle_alpha   90.00
_cell.angle_beta   90.00
_cell.angle_gamma   90.00
#
_symmetry.space_group_name_H-M   'P 1'
#
loop_
_entity.id
_entity.type
_entity.pdbx_description
1 polymer ?
#
loop_
_entity_poly.entity_id
_entity_poly.type
_entity_poly.pdbx_seq_one_letter_code
_entity_poly.pdbx_strand_id
1 'polypeptide(L)' 'FIPFLPLEEKHVLECVQAELNRQGANEANLIDPRSVAQKMIFWPPDIKLFSQTGCKRVEALV' A
#
# COMPACT_ATOMS: atom_id res chain seq x y z
N PHE A 1 -19.95 -0.99 18.08
CA PHE A 1 -19.33 -0.48 16.84
C PHE A 1 -17.98 0.11 17.21
N ILE A 2 -16.91 -0.25 16.50
CA ILE A 2 -15.55 0.26 16.75
C ILE A 2 -15.05 0.86 15.43
N PRO A 3 -14.93 2.19 15.31
CA PRO A 3 -14.45 2.82 14.09
C PRO A 3 -12.94 2.63 13.95
N PHE A 4 -12.50 2.26 12.74
CA PHE A 4 -11.09 2.22 12.39
C PHE A 4 -10.70 3.48 11.63
N LEU A 5 -9.49 3.95 11.87
CA LEU A 5 -8.92 5.10 11.17
C LEU A 5 -8.50 4.69 9.75
N PRO A 6 -8.58 5.61 8.77
CA PRO A 6 -8.06 5.37 7.44
C PRO A 6 -6.53 5.22 7.46
N LEU A 7 -6.00 4.41 6.54
CA LEU A 7 -4.57 4.11 6.48
C LEU A 7 -3.79 5.22 5.78
N GLU A 8 -2.77 5.74 6.46
CA GLU A 8 -1.74 6.60 5.85
C GLU A 8 -0.83 5.85 4.85
N GLU A 9 -0.09 6.60 4.03
CA GLU A 9 0.90 6.07 3.07
C GLU A 9 1.92 5.11 3.71
N LYS A 10 2.39 5.40 4.93
CA LYS A 10 3.34 4.52 5.64
C LYS A 10 2.78 3.13 5.89
N HIS A 11 1.50 3.02 6.27
CA HIS A 11 0.85 1.73 6.52
C HIS A 11 0.62 0.97 5.20
N VAL A 12 0.35 1.70 4.12
CA VAL A 12 0.26 1.10 2.77
C VAL A 12 1.61 0.52 2.35
N LEU A 13 2.72 1.22 2.60
CA LEU A 13 4.06 0.72 2.30
C LEU A 13 4.37 -0.57 3.07
N GLU A 14 4.01 -0.64 4.35
CA GLU A 14 4.16 -1.85 5.16
C GLU A 14 3.34 -3.02 4.60
N CYS A 15 2.09 -2.76 4.19
CA CYS A 15 1.26 -3.78 3.54
C CYS A 15 1.85 -4.27 2.21
N VAL A 16 2.39 -3.37 1.39
CA VAL A 16 3.05 -3.72 0.13
C VAL A 16 4.28 -4.59 0.38
N GLN A 17 5.12 -4.22 1.35
CA GLN A 17 6.29 -5.03 1.71
C GLN A 17 5.89 -6.41 2.20
N ALA A 18 4.86 -6.51 3.05
CA ALA A 18 4.33 -7.77 3.52
C ALA A 18 3.80 -8.64 2.35
N GLU A 19 3.12 -8.04 1.38
CA GLU A 19 2.60 -8.75 0.21
C GLU A 19 3.72 -9.21 -0.74
N LEU A 20 4.71 -8.36 -0.99
CA LEU A 20 5.89 -8.72 -1.78
C LEU A 20 6.69 -9.87 -1.14
N ASN A 21 6.78 -9.87 0.19
CA ASN A 21 7.37 -10.98 0.95
C ASN A 21 6.53 -12.25 0.82
N ARG A 22 5.21 -12.14 0.92
CA ARG A 22 4.28 -13.28 0.78
C ARG A 22 4.40 -13.96 -0.58
N GLN A 23 4.63 -13.18 -1.65
CA GLN A 23 4.80 -13.69 -3.01
C GLN A 23 6.24 -14.11 -3.34
N GLY A 24 7.21 -13.91 -2.44
CA GLY A 24 8.63 -14.16 -2.70
C GLY A 24 9.28 -13.15 -3.67
N ALA A 25 8.58 -12.08 -4.04
CA ALA A 25 9.04 -11.07 -4.99
C ALA A 25 10.08 -10.10 -4.39
N ASN A 26 10.06 -9.92 -3.06
CA ASN A 26 11.00 -9.03 -2.38
C ASN A 26 12.44 -9.59 -2.38
N GLU A 27 12.60 -10.91 -2.30
CA GLU A 27 13.93 -11.57 -2.29
C GLU A 27 14.69 -11.35 -3.59
N ALA A 28 13.98 -11.18 -4.70
CA ALA A 28 14.55 -10.96 -6.02
C ALA A 28 14.71 -9.47 -6.38
N ASN A 29 14.34 -8.53 -5.48
CA ASN A 29 14.30 -7.08 -5.74
C ASN A 29 13.60 -6.73 -7.07
N LEU A 30 12.60 -7.52 -7.47
CA LEU A 30 11.95 -7.36 -8.78
C LEU A 30 11.02 -6.14 -8.82
N ILE A 31 10.48 -5.75 -7.66
CA ILE A 31 9.44 -4.73 -7.55
C ILE A 31 9.79 -3.77 -6.41
N ASP A 32 9.89 -2.48 -6.72
CA ASP A 32 10.04 -1.43 -5.70
C ASP A 32 8.70 -1.23 -4.96
N PRO A 33 8.64 -1.45 -3.63
CA PRO A 33 7.43 -1.24 -2.84
C PRO A 33 6.84 0.17 -2.98
N ARG A 34 7.68 1.20 -3.18
CA ARG A 34 7.21 2.58 -3.36
C ARG A 34 6.47 2.76 -4.68
N SER A 35 6.94 2.10 -5.73
CA SER A 35 6.29 2.15 -7.04
C SER A 35 4.87 1.57 -7.02
N VAL A 36 4.64 0.54 -6.19
CA VAL A 36 3.31 -0.06 -5.98
C VAL A 36 2.44 0.85 -5.13
N ALA A 37 2.99 1.40 -4.04
CA ALA A 37 2.26 2.33 -3.19
C ALA A 37 1.81 3.59 -3.96
N GLN A 38 2.64 4.14 -4.85
CA GLN A 38 2.29 5.30 -5.68
C GLN A 38 1.14 5.06 -6.66
N LYS A 39 0.86 3.81 -7.04
CA LYS A 39 -0.29 3.45 -7.88
C LYS A 39 -1.62 3.49 -7.11
N MET A 40 -1.58 3.60 -5.77
CA MET A 40 -2.78 3.71 -4.96
C MET A 40 -3.40 5.11 -5.01
N ILE A 41 -4.70 5.14 -4.74
CA ILE A 41 -5.48 6.38 -4.71
C ILE A 41 -5.51 6.89 -3.27
N PHE A 42 -4.94 8.09 -3.08
CA PHE A 42 -4.90 8.78 -1.81
C PHE A 42 -5.82 10.01 -1.78
N TRP A 43 -6.21 10.43 -0.58
CA TRP A 43 -7.04 11.60 -0.31
C TRP A 43 -6.47 12.39 0.88
N PRO A 44 -6.54 13.73 0.86
CA PRO A 44 -6.88 14.61 -0.28
C PRO A 44 -5.84 14.49 -1.41
N PRO A 45 -6.21 14.76 -2.68
CA PRO A 45 -5.32 14.54 -3.82
C PRO A 45 -4.04 15.38 -3.79
N ASP A 46 -4.08 16.55 -3.16
CA ASP A 46 -2.96 17.50 -3.11
C ASP A 46 -1.84 17.03 -2.16
N ILE A 47 -2.22 16.39 -1.06
CA ILE A 47 -1.30 15.98 0.03
C ILE A 47 -1.17 14.47 0.18
N LYS A 48 -2.04 13.69 -0.49
CA LYS A 48 -2.04 12.23 -0.53
C LYS A 48 -1.89 11.54 0.83
N LEU A 49 -2.59 12.04 1.85
CA LEU A 49 -2.41 11.56 3.23
C LEU A 49 -2.97 10.15 3.45
N PHE A 50 -4.22 9.92 3.07
CA PHE A 50 -4.97 8.72 3.43
C PHE A 50 -5.34 7.89 2.21
N SER A 51 -5.11 6.59 2.25
CA SER A 51 -5.55 5.66 1.21
C SER A 51 -7.06 5.48 1.28
N GLN A 52 -7.73 5.65 0.13
CA GLN A 52 -9.18 5.44 0.03
C GLN A 52 -9.56 3.96 0.17
N THR A 53 -8.65 3.05 -0.19
CA THR A 53 -8.91 1.60 -0.22
C THR A 53 -8.12 0.82 0.83
N GLY A 54 -7.29 1.50 1.63
CA GLY A 54 -6.34 0.85 2.53
C GLY A 54 -5.46 -0.16 1.79
N CYS A 55 -5.23 -1.33 2.41
CA CYS A 55 -4.41 -2.39 1.84
C CYS A 55 -5.17 -3.36 0.91
N LYS A 56 -6.48 -3.16 0.71
CA LYS A 56 -7.34 -4.13 0.00
C LYS A 56 -6.94 -4.35 -1.47
N ARG A 57 -6.32 -3.36 -2.10
CA ARG A 57 -5.93 -3.41 -3.52
C ARG A 57 -4.46 -3.70 -3.77
N VAL A 58 -3.68 -3.94 -2.72
CA VAL A 58 -2.23 -4.17 -2.85
C VAL A 58 -1.94 -5.42 -3.68
N GLU A 59 -2.66 -6.52 -3.43
CA GLU A 59 -2.48 -7.78 -4.17
C GLU A 59 -2.70 -7.65 -5.68
N ALA A 60 -3.57 -6.73 -6.13
CA ALA A 60 -3.82 -6.50 -7.55
C ALA A 60 -2.77 -5.60 -8.23
N LEU A 61 -1.87 -4.99 -7.45
CA LEU A 61 -0.86 -4.03 -7.91
C LEU A 61 0.58 -4.56 -7.79
N VAL A 62 0.76 -5.68 -7.08
CA VAL A 62 2.01 -6.43 -6.93
C VAL A 62 2.12 -7.44 -8.06
#